data_AF-A0A9E5ZDN5-F1
#
_entry.id   AF-A0A9E5ZDN5-F1
#
_cell.length_a   1.000
_cell.length_b   1.000
_cell.length_c   1.000
_cell.angle_alpha   90.00
_cell.angle_beta   90.00
_cell.angle_gamma   90.00
#
_symmetry.space_group_name_H-M   'P 1'
#
loop_
_entity.id
_entity.type
_entity.pdbx_description
1 polymer ?
#
loop_
_entity_poly.entity_id
_entity_poly.type
_entity_poly.pdbx_seq_one_letter_code
_entity_poly.pdbx_strand_id
1 'polypeptide(L)'
;MNDEEAVLRCQDGNREAFRHLVESYEDVLYGTAYLMTGNTALSEEHVQEAFLSAWRGIRGFRTGYPVKPWLVRILVNTVTAQRRRRSVPIDPLDVAEAQSGAGDPADLAESIEARVRVRQAISALSDEHNTVVTLRYFAGLTVPQVAQALGTREGTIKSRLHRALQHLRMELEEMEPGNGDNDG
;
A
#
# COMPACT_ATOMS: atom_id res chain seq x y z
N MET A 1 -8.05 22.81 2.96
CA MET A 1 -7.08 22.82 4.07
C MET A 1 -5.85 22.09 3.57
N ASN A 2 -4.64 22.53 3.91
CA ASN A 2 -3.45 21.74 3.59
C ASN A 2 -3.07 20.85 4.78
N ASP A 3 -2.18 19.87 4.55
CA ASP A 3 -1.74 18.93 5.57
C ASP A 3 -1.21 19.60 6.84
N GLU A 4 -0.39 20.65 6.69
CA GLU A 4 0.25 21.32 7.81
C GLU A 4 -0.78 22.03 8.71
N GLU A 5 -1.72 22.76 8.09
CA GLU A 5 -2.83 23.40 8.77
C GLU A 5 -3.73 22.37 9.47
N ALA A 6 -4.01 21.25 8.80
CA ALA A 6 -4.81 20.17 9.36
C ALA A 6 -4.14 19.56 10.59
N VAL A 7 -2.84 19.26 10.51
CA VAL A 7 -2.06 18.72 11.64
C VAL A 7 -2.07 19.70 12.81
N LEU A 8 -1.76 20.98 12.61
CA LEU A 8 -1.73 21.97 13.70
C LEU A 8 -3.07 22.01 14.45
N ARG A 9 -4.20 22.05 13.71
CA ARG A 9 -5.54 22.01 14.31
C ARG A 9 -5.82 20.69 15.04
N CYS A 10 -5.34 19.56 14.51
CA CYS A 10 -5.47 18.27 15.19
C CYS A 10 -4.71 18.24 16.52
N GLN A 11 -3.55 18.91 16.62
CA GLN A 11 -2.76 18.98 17.85
C GLN A 11 -3.54 19.68 18.97
N ASP A 12 -4.37 20.66 18.62
CA ASP A 12 -5.32 21.35 19.49
C ASP A 12 -6.61 20.56 19.77
N GLY A 13 -6.75 19.35 19.22
CA GLY A 13 -7.89 18.46 19.42
C GLY A 13 -9.05 18.68 18.45
N ASN A 14 -8.85 19.39 17.35
CA ASN A 14 -9.88 19.60 16.33
C ASN A 14 -10.15 18.30 15.54
N ARG A 15 -11.33 17.72 15.76
CA ARG A 15 -11.77 16.48 15.09
C ARG A 15 -12.08 16.67 13.60
N GLU A 16 -12.53 17.86 13.19
CA GLU A 16 -12.85 18.14 11.80
C GLU A 16 -11.59 18.17 10.93
N ALA A 17 -10.53 18.77 11.48
CA ALA A 17 -9.22 18.76 10.84
C ALA A 17 -8.67 17.32 10.67
N PHE A 18 -8.97 16.43 11.62
CA PHE A 18 -8.58 15.03 11.51
C PHE A 18 -9.40 14.27 10.48
N ARG A 19 -10.71 14.54 10.38
CA ARG A 19 -11.54 13.99 9.31
C ARG A 19 -10.97 14.34 7.94
N HIS A 20 -10.53 15.58 7.74
CA HIS A 20 -9.90 15.99 6.50
C HIS A 20 -8.63 15.16 6.19
N LEU A 21 -7.82 14.82 7.19
CA LEU A 21 -6.67 13.92 7.01
C LEU A 21 -7.12 12.48 6.68
N VAL A 22 -8.21 11.99 7.27
CA VAL A 22 -8.75 10.67 6.95
C VAL A 22 -9.19 10.61 5.49
N GLU A 23 -10.06 11.54 5.07
CA GLU A 23 -10.57 11.63 3.69
C GLU A 23 -9.44 11.78 2.66
N SER A 24 -8.36 12.50 3.01
CA SER A 24 -7.23 12.71 2.11
C SER A 24 -6.33 11.47 1.94
N TYR A 25 -6.37 10.54 2.89
CA TYR A 25 -5.39 9.45 2.98
C TYR A 25 -5.99 8.04 3.08
N GLU A 26 -7.31 7.90 3.21
CA GLU A 26 -7.96 6.59 3.35
C GLU A 26 -7.69 5.68 2.15
N ASP A 27 -7.85 6.18 0.92
CA ASP A 27 -7.68 5.38 -0.29
C ASP A 27 -6.26 4.82 -0.42
N VAL A 28 -5.25 5.65 -0.15
CA VAL A 28 -3.86 5.23 -0.24
C VAL A 28 -3.48 4.27 0.88
N LEU A 29 -4.00 4.47 2.09
CA LEU A 29 -3.75 3.55 3.20
C LEU A 29 -4.48 2.22 2.97
N TYR A 30 -5.72 2.24 2.49
CA TYR A 30 -6.48 1.05 2.16
C TYR A 30 -5.81 0.26 1.05
N GLY A 31 -5.47 0.89 -0.08
CA GLY A 31 -4.75 0.24 -1.17
C GLY A 31 -3.40 -0.33 -0.73
N THR A 32 -2.68 0.37 0.14
CA THR A 32 -1.42 -0.12 0.74
C THR A 32 -1.66 -1.35 1.61
N ALA A 33 -2.65 -1.30 2.51
CA ALA A 33 -2.98 -2.40 3.40
C ALA A 33 -3.45 -3.63 2.62
N TYR A 34 -4.23 -3.41 1.55
CA TYR A 34 -4.77 -4.46 0.71
C TYR A 34 -3.68 -5.15 -0.12
N LEU A 35 -2.76 -4.40 -0.73
CA LEU A 35 -1.63 -5.01 -1.43
C LEU A 35 -0.71 -5.79 -0.50
N MET A 36 -0.59 -5.37 0.76
CA MET A 36 0.17 -6.12 1.75
C MET A 36 -0.60 -7.37 2.20
N THR A 37 -1.87 -7.26 2.56
CA THR A 37 -2.59 -8.34 3.26
C THR A 37 -3.36 -9.29 2.34
N GLY A 38 -3.73 -8.85 1.14
CA GLY A 38 -4.61 -9.55 0.22
C GLY A 38 -6.04 -9.73 0.73
N ASN A 39 -6.42 -9.09 1.84
CA ASN A 39 -7.70 -9.32 2.52
C ASN A 39 -8.38 -7.98 2.86
N THR A 40 -9.60 -7.79 2.38
CA THR A 40 -10.39 -6.56 2.54
C THR A 40 -10.67 -6.26 4.02
N ALA A 41 -11.22 -7.23 4.76
CA ALA A 41 -11.56 -7.06 6.17
C ALA A 41 -10.33 -6.73 7.04
N LEU A 42 -9.19 -7.39 6.81
CA LEU A 42 -7.94 -7.07 7.51
C LEU A 42 -7.40 -5.69 7.09
N SER A 43 -7.60 -5.31 5.83
CA SER A 43 -7.18 -3.98 5.35
C SER A 43 -7.95 -2.87 6.05
N GLU A 44 -9.27 -2.99 6.15
CA GLU A 44 -10.12 -2.05 6.88
C GLU A 44 -9.71 -1.96 8.35
N GLU A 45 -9.53 -3.10 9.01
CA GLU A 45 -9.08 -3.17 10.42
C GLU A 45 -7.74 -2.44 10.61
N HIS A 46 -6.77 -2.67 9.72
CA HIS A 46 -5.45 -2.05 9.80
C HIS A 46 -5.47 -0.55 9.52
N VAL A 47 -6.29 -0.08 8.57
CA VAL A 47 -6.46 1.34 8.27
C VAL A 47 -7.10 2.06 9.46
N GLN A 48 -8.15 1.48 10.05
CA GLN A 48 -8.80 2.04 11.23
C GLN A 48 -7.82 2.16 12.40
N GLU A 49 -7.09 1.09 12.73
CA GLU A 49 -6.09 1.13 13.81
C GLU A 49 -4.96 2.12 13.51
N ALA A 50 -4.56 2.26 12.24
CA ALA A 50 -3.55 3.22 11.83
C ALA A 50 -4.02 4.67 12.07
N PHE A 51 -5.26 5.01 11.70
CA PHE A 51 -5.82 6.33 11.98
C PHE A 51 -6.03 6.58 13.47
N LEU A 52 -6.47 5.58 14.24
CA LEU A 52 -6.57 5.71 15.70
C LEU A 52 -5.20 5.97 16.34
N SER A 53 -4.17 5.24 15.89
CA SER A 53 -2.79 5.45 16.31
C SER A 53 -2.25 6.82 15.88
N ALA A 54 -2.59 7.27 14.67
CA ALA A 54 -2.24 8.61 14.19
C ALA A 54 -2.88 9.69 15.05
N TRP A 55 -4.18 9.60 15.35
CA TRP A 55 -4.88 10.53 16.24
C TRP A 55 -4.23 10.62 17.63
N ARG A 56 -3.88 9.48 18.22
CA ARG A 56 -3.18 9.43 19.52
C ARG A 56 -1.77 10.05 19.44
N GLY A 57 -1.08 9.89 18.31
CA GLY A 57 0.29 10.35 18.09
C GLY A 57 0.44 11.75 17.49
N ILE A 58 -0.65 12.37 17.01
CA ILE A 58 -0.57 13.59 16.17
C ILE A 58 0.02 14.80 16.91
N ARG A 59 -0.14 14.86 18.24
CA ARG A 59 0.49 15.87 19.10
C ARG A 59 2.03 15.83 19.07
N GLY A 60 2.60 14.65 18.84
CA GLY A 60 4.05 14.48 18.70
C GLY A 60 4.55 14.61 17.26
N PHE A 61 3.65 14.81 16.29
CA PHE A 61 4.05 14.98 14.90
C PHE A 61 4.85 16.29 14.73
N ARG A 62 6.02 16.17 14.10
CA ARG A 62 6.86 17.33 13.82
C ARG A 62 6.39 18.01 12.54
N THR A 63 5.90 19.23 12.66
CA THR A 63 5.52 20.07 11.52
C THR A 63 6.70 20.25 10.54
N GLY A 64 6.37 20.43 9.25
CA GLY A 64 7.35 20.43 8.16
C GLY A 64 7.79 19.05 7.66
N TYR A 65 7.43 17.96 8.35
CA TYR A 65 7.55 16.61 7.79
C TYR A 65 6.31 16.28 6.95
N PRO A 66 6.43 15.47 5.89
CA PRO A 66 5.27 15.07 5.10
C PRO A 66 4.39 14.10 5.90
N VAL A 67 3.06 14.29 5.84
CA VAL A 67 2.08 13.47 6.58
C VAL A 67 1.97 12.07 6.00
N LYS A 68 1.95 11.95 4.66
CA LYS A 68 1.80 10.66 3.96
C LYS A 68 2.79 9.58 4.40
N PRO A 69 4.14 9.80 4.39
CA PRO A 69 5.09 8.80 4.87
C PRO A 69 4.91 8.42 6.35
N TRP A 70 4.45 9.37 7.18
CA TRP A 70 4.20 9.11 8.60
C TRP A 70 2.98 8.23 8.82
N LEU A 71 1.86 8.51 8.14
CA LEU A 71 0.67 7.65 8.18
C LEU A 71 0.95 6.25 7.63
N VAL A 72 1.63 6.18 6.49
CA VAL A 72 2.03 4.91 5.86
C VAL A 72 2.95 4.10 6.78
N ARG A 73 3.87 4.77 7.49
CA ARG A 73 4.70 4.10 8.51
C ARG A 73 3.87 3.51 9.65
N ILE A 74 2.88 4.25 10.14
CA ILE A 74 1.98 3.75 11.19
C ILE A 74 1.24 2.50 10.68
N LEU A 75 0.69 2.55 9.47
CA LEU A 75 0.01 1.41 8.85
C LEU A 75 0.92 0.18 8.69
N VAL A 76 2.14 0.36 8.19
CA VAL A 76 3.06 -0.78 8.04
C VAL A 76 3.38 -1.40 9.40
N ASN A 77 3.52 -0.59 10.45
CA ASN A 77 3.72 -1.10 11.80
C ASN A 77 2.51 -1.91 12.29
N THR A 78 1.27 -1.48 12.00
CA THR A 78 0.06 -2.23 12.41
C THR A 78 -0.04 -3.57 11.69
N VAL A 79 0.18 -3.59 10.36
CA VAL A 79 0.17 -4.81 9.55
C VAL A 79 1.26 -5.79 9.99
N THR A 80 2.50 -5.32 10.14
CA THR A 80 3.65 -6.17 10.50
C THR A 80 3.57 -6.71 11.93
N ALA A 81 3.04 -5.92 12.88
CA ALA A 81 2.82 -6.37 14.25
C ALA A 81 1.80 -7.51 14.31
N GLN A 82 0.72 -7.45 13.51
CA GLN A 82 -0.29 -8.50 13.46
C GLN A 82 0.24 -9.79 12.85
N ARG A 83 1.02 -9.70 11.75
CA ARG A 83 1.66 -10.87 11.13
C ARG A 83 2.57 -11.62 12.08
N ARG A 84 3.36 -10.91 12.90
CA ARG A 84 4.21 -11.55 13.93
C ARG A 84 3.43 -12.30 15.01
N ARG A 85 2.19 -11.90 15.26
CA ARG A 85 1.30 -12.55 16.23
C ARG A 85 0.56 -13.76 15.63
N ARG A 86 0.36 -13.77 14.31
CA ARG A 86 -0.33 -14.83 13.58
C ARG A 86 0.70 -15.64 12.78
N SER A 87 1.33 -16.64 13.39
CA SER A 87 2.30 -17.56 12.74
C SER A 87 1.65 -18.53 11.73
N VAL A 88 0.57 -18.15 11.04
CA VAL A 88 -0.19 -19.00 10.10
C VAL A 88 -0.35 -18.24 8.79
N PRO A 89 -0.20 -18.91 7.62
CA PRO A 89 -0.35 -18.27 6.31
C PRO A 89 -1.73 -17.61 6.20
N ILE A 90 -1.73 -16.34 5.78
CA ILE A 90 -2.94 -15.70 5.29
C ILE A 90 -3.21 -16.35 3.93
N ASP A 91 -4.33 -17.04 3.79
CA ASP A 91 -4.85 -17.43 2.49
C ASP A 91 -5.72 -16.26 2.00
N PRO A 92 -5.33 -15.50 0.96
CA PRO A 92 -6.12 -14.37 0.51
C PRO A 92 -6.64 -14.64 -0.90
N LEU A 93 -7.96 -14.84 -1.05
CA LEU A 93 -8.61 -14.58 -2.32
C LEU A 93 -10.01 -13.99 -2.10
N ASP A 94 -10.07 -12.76 -1.61
CA ASP A 94 -11.18 -11.88 -1.96
C ASP A 94 -10.79 -11.14 -3.23
N VAL A 95 -11.46 -11.45 -4.34
CA VAL A 95 -11.44 -10.64 -5.55
C VAL A 95 -12.52 -9.58 -5.37
N ALA A 96 -12.30 -8.63 -4.47
CA ALA A 96 -13.17 -7.46 -4.37
C ALA A 96 -12.70 -6.42 -5.39
N GLU A 97 -13.45 -6.33 -6.48
CA GLU A 97 -13.27 -5.36 -7.55
C GLU A 97 -13.44 -3.93 -7.03
N ALA A 98 -12.43 -3.07 -7.28
CA ALA A 98 -12.62 -1.64 -7.18
C ALA A 98 -13.11 -1.10 -8.55
N GLN A 99 -14.42 -0.88 -8.63
CA GLN A 99 -15.15 -0.04 -9.59
C GLN A 99 -14.58 1.41 -9.61
N SER A 100 -14.60 2.23 -10.66
CA SER A 100 -15.05 2.17 -12.05
C SER A 100 -14.33 3.29 -12.82
N GLY A 101 -13.88 3.03 -14.04
CA GLY A 101 -13.50 4.06 -15.00
C GLY A 101 -14.54 4.12 -16.12
N ALA A 102 -15.02 5.30 -16.49
CA ALA A 102 -15.88 5.48 -17.66
C ALA A 102 -15.04 5.22 -18.92
N GLY A 103 -15.18 4.03 -19.50
CA GLY A 103 -14.52 3.58 -20.73
C GLY A 103 -15.35 2.50 -21.43
N ASP A 104 -14.92 2.08 -22.61
CA ASP A 104 -15.53 0.96 -23.33
C ASP A 104 -15.51 -0.31 -22.43
N PRO A 105 -16.60 -1.09 -22.34
CA PRO A 105 -16.63 -2.34 -21.59
C PRO A 105 -15.46 -3.30 -21.89
N ALA A 106 -14.94 -3.31 -23.13
CA ALA A 106 -13.78 -4.12 -23.51
C ALA A 106 -12.47 -3.60 -22.88
N ASP A 107 -12.21 -2.30 -22.97
CA ASP A 107 -11.05 -1.64 -22.36
C ASP A 107 -11.07 -1.75 -20.82
N LEU A 108 -12.28 -1.71 -20.23
CA LEU A 108 -12.48 -1.87 -18.80
C LEU A 108 -12.14 -3.31 -18.37
N ALA A 109 -12.56 -4.32 -19.12
CA ALA A 109 -12.26 -5.71 -18.83
C ALA A 109 -10.74 -6.01 -18.92
N GLU A 110 -10.06 -5.51 -19.96
CA GLU A 110 -8.61 -5.65 -20.11
C GLU A 110 -7.84 -4.96 -18.97
N SER A 111 -8.26 -3.76 -18.58
CA SER A 111 -7.70 -3.02 -17.44
C SER A 111 -7.90 -3.76 -16.11
N ILE A 112 -9.09 -4.36 -15.90
CA ILE A 112 -9.36 -5.17 -14.70
C ILE A 112 -8.45 -6.40 -14.68
N GLU A 113 -8.35 -7.11 -15.80
CA GLU A 113 -7.52 -8.31 -15.90
C GLU A 113 -6.03 -8.01 -15.63
N ALA A 114 -5.50 -6.94 -16.24
CA ALA A 114 -4.14 -6.47 -15.98
C ALA A 114 -3.91 -6.13 -14.49
N ARG A 115 -4.87 -5.45 -13.84
CA ARG A 115 -4.81 -5.14 -12.40
C ARG A 115 -4.82 -6.40 -11.55
N VAL A 116 -5.63 -7.40 -11.92
CA VAL A 116 -5.69 -8.68 -11.23
C VAL A 116 -4.35 -9.42 -11.32
N ARG A 117 -3.74 -9.50 -12.50
CA ARG A 117 -2.43 -10.12 -12.71
C ARG A 117 -1.33 -9.42 -11.89
N VAL A 118 -1.25 -8.09 -11.97
CA VAL A 118 -0.29 -7.29 -11.19
C VAL A 118 -0.47 -7.53 -9.69
N ARG A 119 -1.72 -7.58 -9.20
CA ARG A 119 -2.01 -7.89 -7.79
C ARG A 119 -1.53 -9.28 -7.42
N GLN A 120 -1.85 -10.30 -8.21
CA GLN A 120 -1.43 -11.68 -7.96
C GLN A 120 0.09 -11.79 -7.90
N ALA A 121 0.80 -11.19 -8.85
CA ALA A 121 2.26 -11.15 -8.86
C ALA A 121 2.84 -10.46 -7.60
N ILE A 122 2.22 -9.36 -7.14
CA ILE A 122 2.61 -8.68 -5.90
C ILE A 122 2.34 -9.54 -4.66
N SER A 123 1.23 -10.26 -4.61
CA SER A 123 0.88 -11.18 -3.51
C SER A 123 1.80 -12.40 -3.44
N ALA A 124 2.40 -12.82 -4.57
CA ALA A 124 3.38 -13.91 -4.61
C ALA A 124 4.77 -13.51 -4.08
N LEU A 125 5.04 -12.20 -3.94
CA LEU A 125 6.28 -11.72 -3.36
C LEU A 125 6.38 -12.08 -1.87
N SER A 126 7.62 -12.23 -1.39
CA SER A 126 7.86 -12.25 0.05
C SER A 126 7.37 -10.96 0.70
N ASP A 127 6.95 -11.05 1.95
CA ASP A 127 6.45 -9.92 2.75
C ASP A 127 7.33 -8.66 2.65
N GLU A 128 8.65 -8.84 2.70
CA GLU A 128 9.61 -7.74 2.61
C GLU A 128 9.63 -7.10 1.22
N HIS A 129 9.55 -7.91 0.16
CA HIS A 129 9.53 -7.46 -1.23
C HIS A 129 8.21 -6.77 -1.58
N ASN A 130 7.07 -7.38 -1.21
CA ASN A 130 5.75 -6.80 -1.35
C ASN A 130 5.72 -5.41 -0.68
N THR A 131 6.15 -5.33 0.58
CA THR A 131 6.13 -4.07 1.33
C THR A 131 6.92 -2.97 0.61
N VAL A 132 8.16 -3.23 0.18
CA VAL A 132 8.95 -2.17 -0.48
C VAL A 132 8.36 -1.73 -1.83
N VAL A 133 7.79 -2.66 -2.60
CA VAL A 133 7.12 -2.35 -3.88
C VAL A 133 5.87 -1.51 -3.64
N THR A 134 5.01 -1.96 -2.72
CA THR A 134 3.77 -1.28 -2.34
C THR A 134 4.07 0.15 -1.90
N LEU A 135 5.05 0.33 -1.01
CA LEU A 135 5.40 1.67 -0.52
C LEU A 135 6.00 2.56 -1.62
N ARG A 136 6.85 2.03 -2.50
CA ARG A 136 7.53 2.81 -3.53
C ARG A 136 6.60 3.22 -4.67
N TYR A 137 5.77 2.30 -5.14
CA TYR A 137 5.03 2.46 -6.40
C TYR A 137 3.55 2.80 -6.18
N PHE A 138 2.93 2.32 -5.11
CA PHE A 138 1.50 2.54 -4.84
C PHE A 138 1.29 3.64 -3.80
N ALA A 139 2.03 3.62 -2.69
CA ALA A 139 2.04 4.73 -1.74
C ALA A 139 2.87 5.93 -2.24
N GLY A 140 3.61 5.80 -3.34
CA GLY A 140 4.37 6.87 -3.98
C GLY A 140 5.50 7.45 -3.12
N LEU A 141 6.04 6.66 -2.17
CA LEU A 141 7.13 7.10 -1.32
C LEU A 141 8.48 7.03 -2.04
N THR A 142 9.37 7.98 -1.74
CA THR A 142 10.76 7.93 -2.20
C THR A 142 11.56 6.86 -1.43
N VAL A 143 12.69 6.42 -1.98
CA VAL A 143 13.57 5.44 -1.31
C VAL A 143 13.98 5.87 0.12
N PRO A 144 14.37 7.13 0.38
CA PRO A 144 14.63 7.60 1.74
C PRO A 144 13.41 7.51 2.66
N GLN A 145 12.21 7.84 2.16
CA GLN A 145 10.98 7.76 2.94
C GLN A 145 10.59 6.30 3.24
N VAL A 146 10.77 5.37 2.30
CA VAL A 146 10.57 3.94 2.52
C VAL A 146 11.56 3.42 3.58
N ALA A 147 12.84 3.80 3.48
CA ALA A 147 13.87 3.43 4.45
C ALA A 147 13.51 3.93 5.86
N GLN A 148 13.06 5.19 5.98
CA GLN A 148 12.60 5.79 7.23
C GLN A 148 11.35 5.07 7.79
N ALA A 149 10.37 4.76 6.94
CA ALA A 149 9.16 4.06 7.33
C ALA A 149 9.48 2.67 7.91
N LEU A 150 10.37 1.93 7.25
CA LEU A 150 10.74 0.57 7.63
C LEU A 150 11.85 0.48 8.69
N GLY A 151 12.49 1.60 9.05
CA GLY A 151 13.62 1.61 9.97
C GLY A 151 14.86 0.88 9.43
N THR A 152 15.08 0.93 8.11
CA THR A 152 16.19 0.26 7.42
C THR A 152 17.06 1.24 6.63
N ARG A 153 18.16 0.76 6.04
CA ARG A 153 19.05 1.59 5.22
C ARG A 153 18.53 1.69 3.79
N GLU A 154 18.74 2.83 3.13
CA GLU A 154 18.36 3.02 1.72
C GLU A 154 18.96 1.96 0.79
N GLY A 155 20.20 1.52 1.05
CA GLY A 155 20.84 0.44 0.30
C GLY A 155 20.04 -0.86 0.35
N THR A 156 19.47 -1.19 1.51
CA THR A 156 18.58 -2.35 1.69
C THR A 156 17.29 -2.20 0.91
N ILE A 157 16.72 -0.99 0.87
CA ILE A 157 15.52 -0.71 0.08
C ILE A 157 15.81 -0.88 -1.41
N LYS A 158 16.91 -0.32 -1.92
CA LYS A 158 17.33 -0.45 -3.32
C LYS A 158 17.54 -1.91 -3.72
N SER A 159 18.25 -2.70 -2.89
CA SER A 159 18.48 -4.12 -3.17
C SER A 159 17.19 -4.94 -3.14
N ARG A 160 16.29 -4.68 -2.20
CA ARG A 160 14.98 -5.37 -2.12
C ARG A 160 14.10 -5.00 -3.31
N LEU A 161 14.03 -3.72 -3.68
CA LEU A 161 13.29 -3.27 -4.87
C LEU A 161 13.82 -3.93 -6.14
N HIS A 162 15.14 -3.99 -6.30
CA HIS A 162 15.73 -4.65 -7.47
C HIS A 162 15.29 -6.12 -7.57
N ARG A 163 15.42 -6.90 -6.48
CA ARG A 163 15.01 -8.31 -6.45
C ARG A 163 13.51 -8.49 -6.64
N ALA A 164 12.70 -7.66 -6.00
CA ALA A 164 11.25 -7.67 -6.14
C ALA A 164 10.82 -7.42 -7.58
N LEU A 165 11.41 -6.44 -8.27
CA LEU A 165 11.09 -6.13 -9.66
C LEU A 165 11.53 -7.22 -10.64
N GLN A 166 12.64 -7.91 -10.36
CA GLN A 166 13.03 -9.09 -11.14
C GLN A 166 12.02 -10.22 -10.98
N HIS A 167 11.57 -10.48 -9.75
CA HIS A 167 10.54 -11.49 -9.50
C HIS A 167 9.21 -11.16 -10.17
N LEU A 168 8.73 -9.92 -10.03
CA LEU A 168 7.52 -9.46 -10.70
C LEU A 168 7.60 -9.59 -12.21
N ARG A 169 8.77 -9.30 -12.81
CA ARG A 169 8.96 -9.44 -14.24
C ARG A 169 8.81 -10.89 -14.69
N MET A 170 9.45 -11.84 -14.01
CA MET A 170 9.34 -13.27 -14.34
C MET A 170 7.90 -13.77 -14.18
N GLU A 171 7.25 -13.45 -13.06
CA GLU A 171 5.85 -13.82 -12.80
C GLU A 171 4.89 -13.27 -13.86
N LEU A 172 5.05 -12.00 -14.25
CA LEU A 172 4.19 -11.39 -15.27
C LEU A 172 4.46 -11.95 -16.67
N GLU A 173 5.71 -12.27 -17.02
CA GLU A 173 6.08 -12.93 -18.28
C GLU A 173 5.49 -14.37 -18.35
N GLU A 174 5.44 -15.10 -17.23
CA GLU A 174 4.81 -16.44 -17.16
C GLU A 174 3.28 -16.39 -17.23
N MET A 175 2.67 -15.29 -16.76
CA MET A 175 1.22 -15.07 -16.81
C MET A 175 0.72 -14.57 -18.18
N GLU A 176 1.61 -14.19 -19.11
CA GLU A 176 1.23 -13.95 -20.50
C GLU A 176 0.92 -15.32 -21.15
N PRO A 177 -0.33 -15.62 -21.52
CA PRO A 177 -0.60 -16.83 -22.28
C PRO A 177 0.22 -16.74 -23.57
N GLY A 178 1.02 -17.79 -23.83
CA GLY A 178 1.89 -17.84 -25.00
C GLY A 178 1.16 -17.30 -26.22
N ASN A 179 1.72 -16.25 -26.81
CA ASN A 179 1.29 -15.69 -28.07
C ASN A 179 1.43 -16.83 -29.09
N GLY A 180 0.36 -17.62 -29.22
CA GLY A 180 0.37 -18.85 -29.99
C GLY A 180 0.79 -18.52 -31.41
N ASP A 181 1.87 -19.19 -31.82
CA ASP A 181 2.33 -19.27 -33.20
C ASP A 181 1.14 -19.27 -34.16
N ASN A 182 0.97 -18.15 -34.86
CA ASN A 182 0.27 -18.12 -36.14
C ASN A 182 1.23 -17.57 -37.19
N ASP A 183 2.36 -18.27 -37.33
CA ASP A 183 3.20 -18.22 -38.51
C ASP A 183 2.84 -19.43 -39.39
N GLY A 184 2.21 -19.15 -40.54
CA GLY A 184 2.36 -19.90 -41.79
C GLY A 184 1.47 -21.11 -42.02
#